data_AF-A0A524GQP5-F1
#
_entry.id   AF-A0A524GQP5-F1
#
_cell.length_a   1.000
_cell.length_b   1.000
_cell.length_c   1.000
_cell.angle_alpha   90.00
_cell.angle_beta   90.00
_cell.angle_gamma   90.00
#
_symmetry.space_group_name_H-M   'P 1'
#
loop_
_entity.id
_entity.type
_entity.pdbx_description
1 polymer ?
#
loop_
_entity_poly.entity_id
_entity_poly.type
_entity_poly.pdbx_seq_one_letter_code
_entity_poly.pdbx_strand_id
1 'polypeptide(L)'
;MMGASAVSSGAIRWFPGDYFDSRVKSVFQSEVMESWPGPSQLMALWREGGLDEPAQVSLLLGGAVFHDPVLLPAYREAVLSPSQRVRQAAVYGYRDLLGDSLPRVSGGVSEEDAALLGEEMDWVMRTLAEASLFEMWMQALLVHEDTGLSGWHGVTLQRTPGACSQALDRLVGVEDLPLLLQAYDITRDFSIRVNLLKLVEAVTLSRFIIMPTDEKAGWGRHVFTTAMDALEGARRGWPRDGCTVNGEAVLSQNLRTMGVSGLDPLSSDGCGVWLGILDRGFPQWWMLSSRQLYACGGPWVEMSALAPERDPGPEQRKMLLQWFRPLMPGGAGPNSAAVTDYRRSAVQ
;
A
#
# COMPACT_ATOMS: atom_id res chain seq x y z
N MET A 1 -21.84 -7.24 19.37
CA MET A 1 -20.59 -7.96 19.68
C MET A 1 -20.18 -8.70 18.44
N MET A 2 -19.07 -8.34 17.81
CA MET A 2 -18.45 -9.17 16.77
C MET A 2 -17.74 -10.31 17.49
N GLY A 3 -18.00 -11.57 17.10
CA GLY A 3 -17.38 -12.75 17.72
C GLY A 3 -16.15 -13.22 16.96
N ALA A 4 -15.41 -14.18 17.52
CA ALA A 4 -14.22 -14.80 16.91
C ALA A 4 -14.46 -15.35 15.48
N SER A 5 -15.71 -15.67 15.13
CA SER A 5 -16.09 -16.07 13.76
C SER A 5 -15.81 -14.99 12.70
N ALA A 6 -15.75 -13.71 13.09
CA ALA A 6 -15.52 -12.58 12.18
C ALA A 6 -14.11 -12.58 11.58
N VAL A 7 -13.16 -13.28 12.20
CA VAL A 7 -11.76 -13.35 11.76
C VAL A 7 -11.30 -14.78 11.48
N SER A 8 -12.22 -15.76 11.45
CA SER A 8 -11.89 -17.16 11.17
C SER A 8 -11.84 -17.42 9.67
N SER A 9 -10.69 -17.82 9.14
CA SER A 9 -10.57 -18.28 7.75
C SER A 9 -10.00 -19.69 7.67
N GLY A 10 -10.57 -20.52 6.78
CA GLY A 10 -10.04 -21.85 6.48
C GLY A 10 -8.67 -21.82 5.79
N ALA A 11 -8.22 -20.66 5.32
CA ALA A 11 -6.93 -20.44 4.66
C ALA A 11 -5.73 -20.75 5.57
N ILE A 12 -5.84 -20.45 6.86
CA ILE A 12 -4.75 -20.55 7.84
C ILE A 12 -4.23 -21.98 8.03
N ARG A 13 -4.99 -23.01 7.63
CA ARG A 13 -4.54 -24.42 7.68
C ARG A 13 -3.30 -24.68 6.83
N TRP A 14 -3.05 -23.83 5.84
CA TRP A 14 -1.89 -23.92 4.94
C TRP A 14 -0.67 -23.16 5.48
N PHE A 15 -0.82 -22.40 6.56
CA PHE A 15 0.27 -21.67 7.19
C PHE A 15 0.93 -22.50 8.31
N PRO A 16 2.28 -22.50 8.40
CA PRO A 16 3.24 -21.85 7.50
C PRO A 16 3.63 -22.69 6.28
N GLY A 17 4.10 -22.06 5.20
CA GLY A 17 4.79 -22.76 4.10
C GLY A 17 4.58 -22.15 2.71
N ASP A 18 5.34 -22.65 1.73
CA ASP A 18 5.39 -22.12 0.36
C ASP A 18 4.03 -22.10 -0.35
N TYR A 19 3.15 -23.05 -0.04
CA TYR A 19 1.80 -23.05 -0.62
C TYR A 19 0.98 -21.87 -0.10
N PHE A 20 1.11 -21.52 1.17
CA PHE A 20 0.47 -20.32 1.71
C PHE A 20 0.98 -19.08 0.98
N ASP A 21 2.30 -18.91 0.92
CA ASP A 21 2.95 -17.74 0.32
C ASP A 21 2.62 -17.57 -1.18
N SER A 22 2.58 -18.66 -1.93
CA SER A 22 2.44 -18.61 -3.39
C SER A 22 1.01 -18.65 -3.92
N ARG A 23 0.04 -19.19 -3.15
CA ARG A 23 -1.32 -19.45 -3.63
C ARG A 23 -2.43 -18.97 -2.72
N VAL A 24 -2.21 -18.95 -1.40
CA VAL A 24 -3.29 -18.70 -0.43
C VAL A 24 -3.29 -17.26 0.04
N LYS A 25 -2.11 -16.67 0.27
CA LYS A 25 -1.96 -15.35 0.90
C LYS A 25 -2.78 -14.27 0.19
N SER A 26 -2.62 -14.12 -1.13
CA SER A 26 -3.31 -13.06 -1.88
C SER A 26 -4.84 -13.19 -1.82
N VAL A 27 -5.35 -14.43 -1.92
CA VAL A 27 -6.80 -14.69 -1.82
C VAL A 27 -7.31 -14.40 -0.41
N PHE A 28 -6.55 -14.82 0.59
CA PHE A 28 -6.87 -14.56 1.99
C PHE A 28 -6.86 -13.06 2.32
N GLN A 29 -5.89 -12.31 1.82
CA GLN A 29 -5.83 -10.85 1.99
C GLN A 29 -6.98 -10.14 1.28
N SER A 30 -7.40 -10.59 0.10
CA SER A 30 -8.62 -10.07 -0.54
C SER A 30 -9.87 -10.36 0.30
N GLU A 31 -10.03 -11.57 0.85
CA GLU A 31 -11.15 -11.94 1.74
C GLU A 31 -11.19 -11.03 2.99
N VAL A 32 -10.04 -10.77 3.60
CA VAL A 32 -9.89 -9.86 4.73
C VAL A 32 -10.36 -8.46 4.36
N MET A 33 -9.85 -7.90 3.26
CA MET A 33 -10.21 -6.55 2.83
C MET A 33 -11.68 -6.40 2.40
N GLU A 34 -12.34 -7.48 2.01
CA GLU A 34 -13.75 -7.46 1.61
C GLU A 34 -14.72 -7.57 2.78
N SER A 35 -14.36 -8.28 3.85
CA SER A 35 -15.34 -8.73 4.85
C SER A 35 -14.96 -8.48 6.30
N TRP A 36 -13.68 -8.21 6.60
CA TRP A 36 -13.23 -8.03 7.97
C TRP A 36 -13.47 -6.59 8.44
N PRO A 37 -13.64 -6.41 9.76
CA PRO A 37 -13.68 -5.07 10.32
C PRO A 37 -12.31 -4.40 10.24
N GLY A 38 -12.28 -3.07 10.38
CA GLY A 38 -11.04 -2.30 10.29
C GLY A 38 -10.05 -2.56 11.44
N PRO A 39 -8.82 -2.04 11.32
CA PRO A 39 -7.72 -2.30 12.25
C PRO A 39 -8.03 -2.02 13.73
N SER A 40 -8.73 -0.94 14.02
CA SER A 40 -9.12 -0.60 15.40
C SER A 40 -10.07 -1.63 16.02
N GLN A 41 -11.01 -2.15 15.23
CA GLN A 41 -11.93 -3.20 15.68
C GLN A 41 -11.22 -4.55 15.81
N LEU A 42 -10.28 -4.88 14.91
CA LEU A 42 -9.44 -6.06 15.04
C LEU A 42 -8.60 -6.00 16.32
N MET A 43 -8.00 -4.85 16.64
CA MET A 43 -7.27 -4.67 17.91
C MET A 43 -8.19 -4.80 19.13
N ALA A 44 -9.44 -4.35 19.05
CA ALA A 44 -10.42 -4.56 20.11
C ALA A 44 -10.73 -6.05 20.32
N LEU A 45 -10.96 -6.81 19.23
CA LEU A 45 -11.17 -8.26 19.28
C LEU A 45 -9.98 -9.00 19.91
N TRP A 46 -8.75 -8.58 19.59
CA TRP A 46 -7.55 -9.13 20.22
C TRP A 46 -7.55 -8.89 21.74
N ARG A 47 -7.81 -7.65 22.17
CA ARG A 47 -7.81 -7.25 23.59
C ARG A 47 -8.90 -7.90 24.42
N GLU A 48 -10.02 -8.30 23.81
CA GLU A 48 -11.10 -9.02 24.50
C GLU A 48 -10.65 -10.42 24.99
N GLY A 49 -9.56 -10.99 24.46
CA GLY A 49 -8.91 -12.18 25.01
C GLY A 49 -9.64 -13.51 24.78
N GLY A 50 -10.61 -13.55 23.86
CA GLY A 50 -11.44 -14.73 23.56
C GLY A 50 -11.12 -15.46 22.25
N LEU A 51 -10.02 -15.10 21.57
CA LEU A 51 -9.61 -15.73 20.32
C LEU A 51 -8.87 -17.03 20.61
N ASP A 52 -9.32 -18.13 20.00
CA ASP A 52 -8.57 -19.38 19.99
C ASP A 52 -7.33 -19.27 19.07
N GLU A 53 -6.41 -20.24 19.14
CA GLU A 53 -5.19 -20.22 18.34
C GLU A 53 -5.45 -20.01 16.83
N PRO A 54 -6.38 -20.74 16.18
CA PRO A 54 -6.73 -20.48 14.79
C PRO A 54 -7.15 -19.03 14.51
N ALA A 55 -8.03 -18.45 15.33
CA ALA A 55 -8.46 -17.07 15.16
C ALA A 55 -7.33 -16.06 15.41
N GLN A 56 -6.43 -16.32 16.37
CA GLN A 56 -5.23 -15.51 16.61
C GLN A 56 -4.30 -15.51 15.39
N VAL A 57 -4.00 -16.70 14.86
CA VAL A 57 -3.18 -16.86 13.64
C VAL A 57 -3.80 -16.12 12.46
N SER A 58 -5.12 -16.28 12.27
CA SER A 58 -5.86 -15.61 11.22
C SER A 58 -5.78 -14.09 11.35
N LEU A 59 -6.03 -13.55 12.55
CA LEU A 59 -5.96 -12.12 12.80
C LEU A 59 -4.56 -11.55 12.51
N LEU A 60 -3.50 -12.21 12.97
CA LEU A 60 -2.12 -11.76 12.77
C LEU A 60 -1.71 -11.79 11.29
N LEU A 61 -2.12 -12.80 10.53
CA LEU A 61 -1.81 -12.88 9.10
C LEU A 61 -2.69 -11.95 8.26
N GLY A 62 -3.97 -11.86 8.59
CA GLY A 62 -4.95 -11.07 7.84
C GLY A 62 -4.80 -9.58 8.11
N GLY A 63 -4.66 -9.19 9.38
CA GLY A 63 -4.54 -7.79 9.80
C GLY A 63 -3.35 -7.06 9.17
N ALA A 64 -2.32 -7.79 8.74
CA ALA A 64 -1.14 -7.21 8.10
C ALA A 64 -1.45 -6.45 6.81
N VAL A 65 -2.50 -6.85 6.06
CA VAL A 65 -2.87 -6.22 4.78
C VAL A 65 -3.27 -4.75 4.93
N PHE A 66 -3.72 -4.35 6.11
CA PHE A 66 -4.11 -2.96 6.37
C PHE A 66 -2.91 -2.02 6.52
N HIS A 67 -1.71 -2.56 6.77
CA HIS A 67 -0.50 -1.78 7.06
C HIS A 67 -0.69 -0.70 8.15
N ASP A 68 -1.60 -0.95 9.10
CA ASP A 68 -1.97 0.02 10.13
C ASP A 68 -1.21 -0.28 11.45
N PRO A 69 -0.37 0.67 11.92
CA PRO A 69 0.39 0.52 13.17
C PRO A 69 -0.46 0.27 14.42
N VAL A 70 -1.77 0.56 14.41
CA VAL A 70 -2.66 0.28 15.55
C VAL A 70 -2.69 -1.20 15.93
N LEU A 71 -2.35 -2.09 15.00
CA LEU A 71 -2.30 -3.54 15.21
C LEU A 71 -0.98 -4.02 15.84
N LEU A 72 0.08 -3.21 15.83
CA LEU A 72 1.41 -3.60 16.36
C LEU A 72 1.39 -4.20 17.77
N PRO A 73 0.59 -3.70 18.73
CA PRO A 73 0.49 -4.33 20.04
C PRO A 73 0.10 -5.81 20.00
N ALA A 74 -0.80 -6.21 19.08
CA ALA A 74 -1.19 -7.61 18.95
C ALA A 74 0.00 -8.50 18.52
N TYR A 75 0.79 -8.04 17.55
CA TYR A 75 2.01 -8.73 17.11
C TYR A 75 3.05 -8.82 18.23
N ARG A 76 3.22 -7.72 18.97
CA ARG A 76 4.15 -7.60 20.09
C ARG A 76 3.84 -8.55 21.24
N GLU A 77 2.56 -8.75 21.54
CA GLU A 77 2.10 -9.73 22.52
C GLU A 77 2.24 -11.16 21.96
N ALA A 78 1.81 -11.38 20.72
CA ALA A 78 1.77 -12.69 20.08
C ALA A 78 3.15 -13.31 19.84
N VAL A 79 4.20 -12.50 19.61
CA VAL A 79 5.55 -13.02 19.40
C VAL A 79 6.08 -13.76 20.63
N LEU A 80 5.61 -13.41 21.83
CA LEU A 80 5.97 -14.09 23.08
C LEU A 80 5.02 -15.25 23.42
N SER A 81 4.07 -15.60 22.54
CA SER A 81 3.12 -16.68 22.78
C SER A 81 3.85 -18.02 23.02
N PRO A 82 3.35 -18.87 23.93
CA PRO A 82 3.82 -20.25 24.07
C PRO A 82 3.42 -21.12 22.87
N SER A 83 2.42 -20.71 22.07
CA SER A 83 2.09 -21.40 20.82
C SER A 83 3.10 -21.02 19.74
N GLN A 84 3.84 -22.03 19.27
CA GLN A 84 4.79 -21.87 18.17
C GLN A 84 4.12 -21.31 16.91
N ARG A 85 2.87 -21.70 16.65
CA ARG A 85 2.13 -21.29 15.45
C ARG A 85 1.71 -19.82 15.53
N VAL A 86 1.25 -19.37 16.70
CA VAL A 86 0.93 -17.95 16.96
C VAL A 86 2.20 -17.11 16.84
N ARG A 87 3.32 -17.58 17.39
CA ARG A 87 4.62 -16.91 17.27
C ARG A 87 5.08 -16.79 15.82
N GLN A 88 4.98 -17.86 15.02
CA GLN A 88 5.29 -17.83 13.59
C GLN A 88 4.41 -16.81 12.85
N ALA A 89 3.11 -16.78 13.15
CA ALA A 89 2.17 -15.83 12.56
C ALA A 89 2.48 -14.39 12.97
N ALA A 90 2.90 -14.16 14.22
CA ALA A 90 3.30 -12.85 14.71
C ALA A 90 4.55 -12.33 13.98
N VAL A 91 5.59 -13.15 13.84
CA VAL A 91 6.83 -12.79 13.13
C VAL A 91 6.53 -12.50 11.66
N TYR A 92 5.79 -13.40 11.00
CA TYR A 92 5.44 -13.26 9.59
C TYR A 92 4.57 -12.02 9.36
N GLY A 93 3.47 -11.91 10.10
CA GLY A 93 2.50 -10.84 9.96
C GLY A 93 3.04 -9.48 10.39
N TYR A 94 3.97 -9.40 11.35
CA TYR A 94 4.65 -8.14 11.68
C TYR A 94 5.48 -7.62 10.50
N ARG A 95 6.28 -8.48 9.86
CA ARG A 95 7.05 -8.08 8.68
C ARG A 95 6.14 -7.66 7.54
N ASP A 96 5.03 -8.39 7.34
CA ASP A 96 4.03 -8.05 6.33
C ASP A 96 3.30 -6.73 6.66
N LEU A 97 2.93 -6.50 7.93
CA LEU A 97 2.29 -5.26 8.39
C LEU A 97 3.18 -4.05 8.09
N LEU A 98 4.49 -4.18 8.30
CA LEU A 98 5.43 -3.12 7.93
C LEU A 98 5.61 -2.98 6.42
N GLY A 99 5.14 -3.90 5.59
CA GLY A 99 5.42 -3.93 4.15
C GLY A 99 6.82 -4.47 3.80
N ASP A 100 7.49 -5.14 4.74
CA ASP A 100 8.82 -5.73 4.56
C ASP A 100 8.77 -7.04 3.74
N SER A 101 9.96 -7.56 3.45
CA SER A 101 10.18 -8.94 3.01
C SER A 101 9.71 -9.96 4.06
N LEU A 102 9.03 -11.00 3.57
CA LEU A 102 8.43 -12.02 4.43
C LEU A 102 9.50 -13.01 4.92
N PRO A 103 9.57 -13.28 6.23
CA PRO A 103 10.52 -14.22 6.79
C PRO A 103 10.09 -15.66 6.54
N ARG A 104 11.06 -16.57 6.39
CA ARG A 104 10.79 -18.02 6.41
C ARG A 104 10.61 -18.48 7.85
N VAL A 105 9.38 -18.82 8.21
CA VAL A 105 9.02 -19.23 9.59
C VAL A 105 8.70 -20.73 9.72
N SER A 106 8.75 -21.51 8.63
CA SER A 106 8.39 -22.94 8.63
C SER A 106 9.24 -23.79 9.57
N GLY A 107 10.48 -23.39 9.86
CA GLY A 107 11.38 -24.04 10.82
C GLY A 107 11.07 -23.75 12.30
N GLY A 108 10.09 -22.90 12.59
CA GLY A 108 9.85 -22.37 13.93
C GLY A 108 10.57 -21.05 14.18
N VAL A 109 10.37 -20.52 15.38
CA VAL A 109 10.91 -19.25 15.89
C VAL A 109 11.33 -19.53 17.33
N SER A 110 12.63 -19.40 17.62
CA SER A 110 13.16 -19.65 18.96
C SER A 110 12.64 -18.62 19.97
N GLU A 111 12.75 -18.90 21.27
CA GLU A 111 12.39 -17.92 22.31
C GLU A 111 13.33 -16.71 22.31
N GLU A 112 14.60 -16.92 22.00
CA GLU A 112 15.60 -15.85 21.90
C GLU A 112 15.29 -14.92 20.73
N ASP A 113 15.03 -15.47 19.53
CA ASP A 113 14.66 -14.67 18.36
C ASP A 113 13.35 -13.91 18.59
N ALA A 114 12.39 -14.54 19.27
CA ALA A 114 11.12 -13.90 19.62
C ALA A 114 11.30 -12.75 20.61
N ALA A 115 12.19 -12.90 21.59
CA ALA A 115 12.51 -11.85 22.55
C ALA A 115 13.18 -10.65 21.86
N LEU A 116 14.20 -10.90 21.02
CA LEU A 116 14.87 -9.86 20.24
C LEU A 116 13.93 -9.13 19.29
N LEU A 117 13.03 -9.85 18.62
CA LEU A 117 12.02 -9.24 17.77
C LEU A 117 11.00 -8.42 18.58
N GLY A 118 10.65 -8.88 19.78
CA GLY A 118 9.82 -8.12 20.70
C GLY A 118 10.44 -6.76 21.05
N GLU A 119 11.74 -6.70 21.32
CA GLU A 119 12.46 -5.44 21.55
C GLU A 119 12.44 -4.53 20.31
N GLU A 120 12.64 -5.09 19.11
CA GLU A 120 12.52 -4.35 17.85
C GLU A 120 11.11 -3.74 17.69
N MET A 121 10.07 -4.54 17.93
CA MET A 121 8.67 -4.08 17.88
C MET A 121 8.42 -2.93 18.86
N ASP A 122 9.01 -2.96 20.06
CA ASP A 122 8.90 -1.86 21.02
C ASP A 122 9.53 -0.55 20.50
N TRP A 123 10.67 -0.63 19.79
CA TRP A 123 11.30 0.53 19.13
C TRP A 123 10.46 1.06 17.97
N VAL A 124 9.92 0.16 17.14
CA VAL A 124 9.06 0.50 16.01
C VAL A 124 7.76 1.14 16.48
N MET A 125 7.12 0.59 17.52
CA MET A 125 5.90 1.18 18.12
C MET A 125 6.15 2.59 18.64
N ARG A 126 7.27 2.85 19.32
CA ARG A 126 7.65 4.20 19.77
C ARG A 126 7.84 5.16 18.60
N THR A 127 8.47 4.69 17.53
CA THR A 127 8.70 5.49 16.32
C THR A 127 7.38 5.86 15.64
N LEU A 128 6.47 4.89 15.51
CA LEU A 128 5.20 5.07 14.82
C LEU A 128 4.15 5.82 15.66
N ALA A 129 4.46 6.18 16.91
CA ALA A 129 3.67 7.10 17.70
C ALA A 129 3.84 8.56 17.25
N GLU A 130 4.95 8.87 16.57
CA GLU A 130 5.32 10.24 16.17
C GLU A 130 5.55 10.39 14.66
N ALA A 131 5.70 9.28 13.93
CA ALA A 131 5.94 9.25 12.49
C ALA A 131 5.06 8.21 11.79
N SER A 132 4.86 8.36 10.49
CA SER A 132 4.17 7.36 9.68
C SER A 132 5.06 6.17 9.32
N LEU A 133 4.42 5.06 8.93
CA LEU A 133 5.14 3.89 8.40
C LEU A 133 5.91 4.23 7.11
N PHE A 134 5.35 5.10 6.27
CA PHE A 134 6.00 5.61 5.07
C PHE A 134 7.26 6.42 5.41
N GLU A 135 7.20 7.30 6.41
CA GLU A 135 8.35 8.08 6.89
C GLU A 135 9.49 7.20 7.38
N MET A 136 9.17 6.15 8.16
CA MET A 136 10.18 5.20 8.65
C MET A 136 10.91 4.49 7.49
N TRP A 137 10.18 4.05 6.46
CA TRP A 137 10.79 3.43 5.28
C TRP A 137 11.57 4.41 4.41
N MET A 138 11.11 5.66 4.32
CA MET A 138 11.82 6.70 3.60
C MET A 138 13.16 6.99 4.28
N GLN A 139 13.18 7.10 5.61
CA GLN A 139 14.42 7.22 6.36
C GLN A 139 15.34 6.01 6.14
N ALA A 140 14.81 4.78 6.18
CA ALA A 140 15.58 3.56 5.93
C ALA A 140 16.18 3.50 4.52
N LEU A 141 15.55 4.13 3.52
CA LEU A 141 16.10 4.28 2.19
C LEU A 141 17.23 5.31 2.14
N LEU A 142 17.03 6.48 2.76
CA LEU A 142 17.95 7.62 2.69
C LEU A 142 19.28 7.37 3.40
N VAL A 143 19.32 6.56 4.46
CA VAL A 143 20.58 6.26 5.15
C VAL A 143 21.60 5.51 4.28
N HIS A 144 21.19 4.89 3.17
CA HIS A 144 22.12 4.29 2.20
C HIS A 144 22.94 5.33 1.44
N GLU A 145 22.52 6.59 1.49
CA GLU A 145 23.22 7.71 0.86
C GLU A 145 23.87 8.64 1.88
N ASP A 146 24.08 8.17 3.12
CA ASP A 146 24.59 8.98 4.24
C ASP A 146 23.78 10.27 4.46
N THR A 147 22.48 10.23 4.15
CA THR A 147 21.52 11.33 4.33
C THR A 147 20.32 10.88 5.16
N GLY A 148 19.41 11.80 5.47
CA GLY A 148 18.24 11.50 6.27
C GLY A 148 17.21 12.62 6.28
N LEU A 149 16.02 12.27 6.75
CA LEU A 149 14.93 13.22 6.95
C LEU A 149 15.30 14.19 8.08
N SER A 150 15.04 15.48 7.83
CA SER A 150 15.26 16.51 8.83
C SER A 150 14.32 16.28 10.03
N GLY A 151 14.88 16.22 11.23
CA GLY A 151 14.10 15.99 12.46
C GLY A 151 13.78 14.53 12.75
N TRP A 152 14.37 13.58 12.01
CA TRP A 152 14.19 12.16 12.30
C TRP A 152 14.84 11.76 13.63
N HIS A 153 14.05 11.19 14.54
CA HIS A 153 14.48 10.73 15.86
C HIS A 153 14.06 9.29 16.19
N GLY A 154 13.42 8.59 15.25
CA GLY A 154 12.95 7.22 15.40
C GLY A 154 13.97 6.14 15.03
N VAL A 155 13.53 4.88 15.03
CA VAL A 155 14.35 3.73 14.63
C VAL A 155 14.54 3.68 13.12
N THR A 156 15.78 3.50 12.67
CA THR A 156 16.06 3.30 11.24
C THR A 156 16.26 1.81 10.94
N LEU A 157 15.36 1.25 10.14
CA LEU A 157 15.44 -0.14 9.70
C LEU A 157 16.65 -0.36 8.78
N GLN A 158 17.40 -1.42 9.03
CA GLN A 158 18.53 -1.83 8.20
C GLN A 158 18.05 -2.81 7.13
N ARG A 159 17.75 -2.29 5.93
CA ARG A 159 17.25 -3.05 4.79
C ARG A 159 17.93 -2.61 3.51
N THR A 160 17.88 -3.41 2.46
CA THR A 160 18.46 -3.01 1.16
C THR A 160 17.62 -1.90 0.51
N PRO A 161 18.20 -1.05 -0.36
CA PRO A 161 17.44 -0.01 -1.07
C PRO A 161 16.25 -0.57 -1.87
N GLY A 162 16.39 -1.78 -2.41
CA GLY A 162 15.31 -2.48 -3.11
C GLY A 162 14.15 -2.86 -2.20
N ALA A 163 14.43 -3.36 -0.99
CA ALA A 163 13.40 -3.66 0.00
C ALA A 163 12.69 -2.39 0.49
N CYS A 164 13.44 -1.31 0.76
CA CYS A 164 12.85 -0.02 1.13
C CYS A 164 11.96 0.53 0.00
N SER A 165 12.42 0.46 -1.26
CA SER A 165 11.63 0.92 -2.41
C SER A 165 10.33 0.12 -2.58
N GLN A 166 10.37 -1.20 -2.34
CA GLN A 166 9.16 -2.04 -2.38
C GLN A 166 8.18 -1.67 -1.27
N ALA A 167 8.66 -1.46 -0.04
CA ALA A 167 7.80 -1.04 1.06
C ALA A 167 7.15 0.32 0.76
N LEU A 168 7.92 1.30 0.27
CA LEU A 168 7.38 2.60 -0.15
C LEU A 168 6.31 2.45 -1.25
N ASP A 169 6.52 1.60 -2.25
CA ASP A 169 5.55 1.34 -3.32
C ASP A 169 4.22 0.79 -2.79
N ARG A 170 4.26 -0.07 -1.76
CA ARG A 170 3.05 -0.61 -1.12
C ARG A 170 2.30 0.42 -0.29
N LEU A 171 3.01 1.35 0.32
CA LEU A 171 2.44 2.27 1.31
C LEU A 171 2.01 3.61 0.71
N VAL A 172 2.71 4.07 -0.32
CA VAL A 172 2.64 5.45 -0.80
C VAL A 172 1.22 5.96 -1.09
N GLY A 173 0.80 7.03 -0.44
CA GLY A 173 -0.45 7.74 -0.65
C GLY A 173 -0.29 9.11 -1.31
N VAL A 174 -1.40 9.79 -1.54
CA VAL A 174 -1.41 11.17 -2.10
C VAL A 174 -0.85 12.16 -1.08
N GLU A 175 -1.13 11.91 0.20
CA GLU A 175 -0.65 12.60 1.38
C GLU A 175 0.88 12.57 1.53
N ASP A 176 1.56 11.57 0.95
CA ASP A 176 3.01 11.37 1.05
C ASP A 176 3.82 12.22 0.07
N LEU A 177 3.14 12.96 -0.83
CA LEU A 177 3.80 13.80 -1.83
C LEU A 177 4.85 14.78 -1.25
N PRO A 178 4.60 15.49 -0.13
CA PRO A 178 5.61 16.37 0.47
C PRO A 178 6.91 15.62 0.81
N LEU A 179 6.78 14.43 1.40
CA LEU A 179 7.93 13.64 1.82
C LEU A 179 8.68 13.04 0.63
N LEU A 180 7.95 12.56 -0.38
CA LEU A 180 8.55 12.10 -1.65
C LEU A 180 9.41 13.19 -2.28
N LEU A 181 8.92 14.43 -2.31
CA LEU A 181 9.66 15.56 -2.89
C LEU A 181 10.86 15.97 -2.04
N GLN A 182 10.73 15.96 -0.71
CA GLN A 182 11.85 16.21 0.19
C GLN A 182 12.95 15.17 -0.01
N ALA A 183 12.60 13.88 -0.02
CA ALA A 183 13.54 12.79 -0.26
C ALA A 183 14.20 12.93 -1.64
N TYR A 184 13.41 13.27 -2.66
CA TYR A 184 13.89 13.47 -4.01
C TYR A 184 14.95 14.59 -4.12
N ASP A 185 14.81 15.66 -3.33
CA ASP A 185 15.74 16.80 -3.31
C ASP A 185 17.10 16.45 -2.68
N ILE A 186 17.09 15.60 -1.66
CA ILE A 186 18.31 15.26 -0.90
C ILE A 186 19.02 14.02 -1.45
N THR A 187 18.31 13.19 -2.21
CA THR A 187 18.83 11.98 -2.84
C THR A 187 19.77 12.33 -3.98
N ARG A 188 20.93 11.66 -4.07
CA ARG A 188 21.89 11.84 -5.19
C ARG A 188 21.95 10.63 -6.12
N ASP A 189 21.56 9.47 -5.63
CA ASP A 189 21.54 8.21 -6.34
C ASP A 189 20.48 8.26 -7.43
N PHE A 190 20.93 7.99 -8.65
CA PHE A 190 20.08 8.09 -9.82
C PHE A 190 18.94 7.07 -9.80
N SER A 191 19.19 5.86 -9.30
CA SER A 191 18.19 4.79 -9.26
C SER A 191 17.11 5.09 -8.23
N ILE A 192 17.49 5.60 -7.06
CA ILE A 192 16.55 6.06 -6.03
C ILE A 192 15.71 7.22 -6.58
N ARG A 193 16.34 8.23 -7.21
CA ARG A 193 15.59 9.35 -7.82
C ARG A 193 14.61 8.89 -8.90
N VAL A 194 14.96 7.86 -9.69
CA VAL A 194 14.04 7.26 -10.68
C VAL A 194 12.84 6.60 -9.99
N ASN A 195 13.06 5.85 -8.91
CA ASN A 195 11.97 5.23 -8.16
C ASN A 195 11.05 6.29 -7.53
N LEU A 196 11.63 7.30 -6.87
CA LEU A 196 10.86 8.42 -6.28
C LEU A 196 10.06 9.17 -7.35
N LEU A 197 10.64 9.42 -8.53
CA LEU A 197 9.93 10.04 -9.66
C LEU A 197 8.71 9.22 -10.09
N LYS A 198 8.82 7.90 -10.20
CA LYS A 198 7.68 7.02 -10.54
C LYS A 198 6.58 7.08 -9.49
N LEU A 199 6.94 7.09 -8.20
CA LEU A 199 5.98 7.24 -7.12
C LEU A 199 5.25 8.59 -7.20
N VAL A 200 5.99 9.68 -7.44
CA VAL A 200 5.43 11.02 -7.64
C VAL A 200 4.46 11.04 -8.83
N GLU A 201 4.80 10.44 -9.97
CA GLU A 201 3.86 10.32 -11.10
C GLU A 201 2.57 9.60 -10.72
N ALA A 202 2.70 8.48 -10.01
CA ALA A 202 1.58 7.66 -9.61
C ALA A 202 0.61 8.40 -8.70
N VAL A 203 1.12 9.10 -7.68
CA VAL A 203 0.27 9.80 -6.71
C VAL A 203 -0.30 11.13 -7.22
N THR A 204 0.34 11.73 -8.23
CA THR A 204 -0.12 13.01 -8.79
C THR A 204 -0.94 12.85 -10.06
N LEU A 205 -0.96 11.67 -10.69
CA LEU A 205 -1.42 11.49 -12.09
C LEU A 205 -0.67 12.39 -13.09
N SER A 206 0.60 12.65 -12.82
CA SER A 206 1.49 13.37 -13.74
C SER A 206 2.16 12.40 -14.70
N ARG A 207 2.62 12.92 -15.84
CA ARG A 207 3.41 12.17 -16.83
C ARG A 207 4.67 12.96 -17.19
N PHE A 208 5.77 12.58 -16.59
CA PHE A 208 7.13 13.05 -16.82
C PHE A 208 7.94 12.04 -17.64
N ILE A 209 7.80 10.74 -17.36
CA ILE A 209 8.45 9.62 -18.03
C ILE A 209 7.69 9.34 -19.33
N ILE A 210 8.18 9.94 -20.42
CA ILE A 210 7.61 9.77 -21.75
C ILE A 210 8.43 8.73 -22.49
N MET A 211 7.76 7.65 -22.90
CA MET A 211 8.34 6.63 -23.75
C MET A 211 8.78 7.23 -25.10
N PRO A 212 10.02 6.98 -25.55
CA PRO A 212 10.43 7.33 -26.89
C PRO A 212 9.49 6.67 -27.91
N THR A 213 9.06 7.42 -28.92
CA THR A 213 8.22 6.90 -30.01
C THR A 213 8.99 6.05 -31.01
N ASP A 214 10.32 6.19 -31.04
CA ASP A 214 11.18 5.47 -31.96
C ASP A 214 11.57 4.10 -31.40
N GLU A 215 11.26 3.03 -32.12
CA GLU A 215 11.58 1.64 -31.74
C GLU A 215 13.08 1.37 -31.49
N LYS A 216 13.96 2.27 -31.97
CA LYS A 216 15.42 2.19 -31.79
C LYS A 216 15.94 3.00 -30.61
N ALA A 217 15.12 3.87 -30.01
CA ALA A 217 15.51 4.68 -28.87
C ALA A 217 15.33 3.85 -27.59
N GLY A 218 16.46 3.48 -26.96
CA GLY A 218 16.43 2.77 -25.69
C GLY A 218 15.96 3.65 -24.52
N TRP A 219 15.55 3.01 -23.43
CA TRP A 219 15.22 3.60 -22.13
C TRP A 219 16.47 4.12 -21.38
N GLY A 220 17.28 4.92 -22.06
CA GLY A 220 18.55 5.40 -21.55
C GLY A 220 18.38 6.47 -20.46
N ARG A 221 19.50 6.79 -19.80
CA ARG A 221 19.62 7.84 -18.76
C ARG A 221 18.98 9.17 -19.17
N HIS A 222 19.01 9.52 -20.46
CA HIS A 222 18.43 10.75 -20.98
C HIS A 222 16.91 10.85 -20.74
N VAL A 223 16.15 9.78 -20.92
CA VAL A 223 14.68 9.77 -20.71
C VAL A 223 14.35 10.20 -19.28
N PHE A 224 15.02 9.58 -18.31
CA PHE A 224 14.81 9.91 -16.91
C PHE A 224 15.37 11.27 -16.53
N THR A 225 16.49 11.71 -17.11
CA THR A 225 17.02 13.07 -16.85
C THR A 225 16.03 14.14 -17.32
N THR A 226 15.47 13.99 -18.53
CA THR A 226 14.42 14.88 -19.03
C THR A 226 13.16 14.86 -18.16
N ALA A 227 12.77 13.68 -17.66
CA ALA A 227 11.64 13.56 -16.74
C ALA A 227 11.91 14.24 -15.39
N MET A 228 13.14 14.16 -14.88
CA MET A 228 13.58 14.86 -13.67
C MET A 228 13.51 16.39 -13.87
N ASP A 229 13.98 16.91 -15.00
CA ASP A 229 13.87 18.35 -15.32
C ASP A 229 12.41 18.80 -15.44
N ALA A 230 11.55 17.95 -16.01
CA ALA A 230 10.11 18.22 -16.12
C ALA A 230 9.43 18.27 -14.75
N LEU A 231 9.80 17.37 -13.83
CA LEU A 231 9.32 17.41 -12.44
C LEU A 231 9.72 18.73 -11.76
N GLU A 232 10.97 19.17 -11.91
CA GLU A 232 11.44 20.45 -11.36
C GLU A 232 10.71 21.68 -11.96
N GLY A 233 10.29 21.58 -13.22
CA GLY A 233 9.40 22.57 -13.84
C GLY A 233 8.01 22.58 -13.20
N ALA A 234 7.38 21.40 -13.11
CA ALA A 234 6.01 21.26 -12.63
C ALA A 234 5.84 21.66 -11.15
N ARG A 235 6.80 21.28 -10.29
CA ARG A 235 6.78 21.58 -8.84
C ARG A 235 6.63 23.06 -8.51
N ARG A 236 7.07 23.96 -9.40
CA ARG A 236 6.94 25.42 -9.22
C ARG A 236 5.51 25.92 -9.33
N GLY A 237 4.67 25.21 -10.11
CA GLY A 237 3.26 25.55 -10.33
C GLY A 237 2.30 24.76 -9.45
N TRP A 238 2.80 23.86 -8.59
CA TRP A 238 1.95 23.04 -7.74
C TRP A 238 1.38 23.81 -6.55
N PRO A 239 0.11 23.57 -6.18
CA PRO A 239 -0.50 24.18 -5.01
C PRO A 239 0.25 23.83 -3.74
N ARG A 240 0.25 24.77 -2.80
CA ARG A 240 0.96 24.64 -1.53
C ARG A 240 0.03 24.94 -0.36
N ASP A 241 0.28 24.27 0.74
CA ASP A 241 -0.24 24.64 2.06
C ASP A 241 0.95 25.09 2.92
N GLY A 242 1.00 26.39 3.22
CA GLY A 242 2.19 27.02 3.77
C GLY A 242 3.44 26.77 2.89
N CYS A 243 4.41 26.04 3.42
CA CYS A 243 5.69 25.75 2.76
C CYS A 243 5.72 24.39 2.05
N THR A 244 4.70 23.55 2.19
CA THR A 244 4.67 22.19 1.63
C THR A 244 3.74 22.10 0.43
N VAL A 245 4.02 21.19 -0.50
CA VAL A 245 3.13 20.92 -1.63
C VAL A 245 1.90 20.16 -1.13
N ASN A 246 0.70 20.57 -1.54
CA ASN A 246 -0.52 19.85 -1.17
C ASN A 246 -0.86 18.80 -2.25
N GLY A 247 -0.70 17.51 -1.91
CA GLY A 247 -0.93 16.39 -2.81
C GLY A 247 -2.34 16.32 -3.39
N GLU A 248 -3.36 16.48 -2.55
CA GLU A 248 -4.77 16.44 -2.99
C GLU A 248 -5.10 17.58 -3.96
N ALA A 249 -4.55 18.77 -3.70
CA ALA A 249 -4.72 19.93 -4.56
C ALA A 249 -3.99 19.75 -5.90
N VAL A 250 -2.79 19.14 -5.90
CA VAL A 250 -2.07 18.74 -7.12
C VAL A 250 -2.90 17.74 -7.93
N LEU A 251 -3.38 16.68 -7.28
CA LEU A 251 -4.21 15.66 -7.92
C LEU A 251 -5.48 16.27 -8.54
N SER A 252 -6.18 17.11 -7.78
CA SER A 252 -7.37 17.85 -8.24
C SER A 252 -7.07 18.77 -9.43
N GLN A 253 -5.91 19.43 -9.43
CA GLN A 253 -5.46 20.25 -10.57
C GLN A 253 -5.16 19.41 -11.82
N ASN A 254 -4.52 18.25 -11.65
CA ASN A 254 -4.21 17.37 -12.77
C ASN A 254 -5.48 16.75 -13.38
N LEU A 255 -6.44 16.35 -12.55
CA LEU A 255 -7.76 15.89 -13.01
C LEU A 255 -8.52 16.98 -13.77
N ARG A 256 -8.49 18.23 -13.31
CA ARG A 256 -9.05 19.37 -14.06
C ARG A 256 -8.39 19.56 -15.42
N THR A 257 -7.07 19.37 -15.49
CA THR A 257 -6.34 19.44 -16.77
C THR A 257 -6.75 18.31 -17.72
N MET A 258 -7.18 17.16 -17.19
CA MET A 258 -7.77 16.06 -17.95
C MET A 258 -9.26 16.23 -18.25
N GLY A 259 -9.86 17.39 -17.93
CA GLY A 259 -11.26 17.70 -18.20
C GLY A 259 -12.25 17.28 -17.11
N VAL A 260 -11.78 16.81 -15.95
CA VAL A 260 -12.62 16.44 -14.81
C VAL A 260 -12.80 17.65 -13.89
N SER A 261 -14.02 18.19 -13.78
CA SER A 261 -14.30 19.41 -13.00
C SER A 261 -15.40 19.19 -11.96
N GLY A 262 -15.31 19.89 -10.83
CA GLY A 262 -16.35 19.91 -9.79
C GLY A 262 -16.47 18.62 -8.97
N LEU A 263 -15.46 17.74 -9.04
CA LEU A 263 -15.40 16.46 -8.35
C LEU A 263 -14.26 16.50 -7.32
N ASP A 264 -14.55 16.06 -6.10
CA ASP A 264 -13.51 15.67 -5.14
C ASP A 264 -12.93 14.32 -5.58
N PRO A 265 -11.63 14.26 -5.95
CA PRO A 265 -11.04 13.06 -6.52
C PRO A 265 -10.94 11.89 -5.54
N LEU A 266 -10.97 12.14 -4.23
CA LEU A 266 -10.90 11.09 -3.21
C LEU A 266 -12.29 10.66 -2.73
N SER A 267 -13.35 11.28 -3.24
CA SER A 267 -14.72 10.91 -2.92
C SER A 267 -15.19 9.68 -3.69
N SER A 268 -16.19 9.00 -3.14
CA SER A 268 -16.89 7.88 -3.82
C SER A 268 -17.63 8.31 -5.08
N ASP A 269 -17.81 9.60 -5.35
CA ASP A 269 -18.43 10.07 -6.59
C ASP A 269 -17.43 10.02 -7.76
N GLY A 270 -16.14 9.85 -7.47
CA GLY A 270 -15.07 9.81 -8.46
C GLY A 270 -14.83 8.46 -9.13
N CYS A 271 -15.61 7.42 -8.82
CA CYS A 271 -15.36 6.06 -9.31
C CYS A 271 -15.27 5.95 -10.84
N GLY A 272 -16.12 6.67 -11.57
CA GLY A 272 -16.09 6.67 -13.04
C GLY A 272 -14.80 7.28 -13.60
N VAL A 273 -14.24 8.27 -12.92
CA VAL A 273 -12.97 8.90 -13.29
C VAL A 273 -11.82 7.92 -13.08
N TRP A 274 -11.76 7.28 -11.91
CA TRP A 274 -10.73 6.28 -11.60
C TRP A 274 -10.80 5.05 -12.49
N LEU A 275 -12.01 4.62 -12.87
CA LEU A 275 -12.20 3.56 -13.85
C LEU A 275 -11.69 3.98 -15.23
N GLY A 276 -11.94 5.22 -15.65
CA GLY A 276 -11.39 5.77 -16.89
C GLY A 276 -9.87 5.88 -16.88
N ILE A 277 -9.27 6.25 -15.74
CA ILE A 277 -7.81 6.28 -15.55
C ILE A 277 -7.24 4.86 -15.60
N LEU A 278 -7.88 3.87 -14.98
CA LEU A 278 -7.47 2.48 -15.09
C LEU A 278 -7.56 1.97 -16.55
N ASP A 279 -8.63 2.31 -17.28
CA ASP A 279 -8.86 1.88 -18.66
C ASP A 279 -7.90 2.55 -19.66
N ARG A 280 -7.63 3.85 -19.53
CA ARG A 280 -6.93 4.63 -20.59
C ARG A 280 -5.71 5.38 -20.11
N GLY A 281 -5.51 5.47 -18.80
CA GLY A 281 -4.36 6.12 -18.19
C GLY A 281 -3.08 5.30 -18.33
N PHE A 282 -1.97 5.93 -17.97
CA PHE A 282 -0.66 5.30 -18.04
C PHE A 282 -0.50 4.21 -16.96
N PRO A 283 0.33 3.19 -17.21
CA PRO A 283 0.55 2.11 -16.25
C PRO A 283 0.89 2.55 -14.83
N GLN A 284 1.69 3.61 -14.69
CA GLN A 284 2.11 4.17 -13.41
C GLN A 284 0.92 4.65 -12.56
N TRP A 285 -0.21 4.98 -13.18
CA TRP A 285 -1.41 5.48 -12.51
C TRP A 285 -2.36 4.38 -12.03
N TRP A 286 -2.11 3.13 -12.43
CA TRP A 286 -2.99 2.00 -12.08
C TRP A 286 -3.01 1.75 -10.57
N MET A 287 -1.88 1.94 -9.87
CA MET A 287 -1.79 1.81 -8.41
C MET A 287 -2.80 2.72 -7.69
N LEU A 288 -2.78 4.02 -7.99
CA LEU A 288 -3.71 4.94 -7.32
C LEU A 288 -5.15 4.64 -7.73
N SER A 289 -5.38 4.30 -9.01
CA SER A 289 -6.70 3.96 -9.51
C SER A 289 -7.29 2.72 -8.83
N SER A 290 -6.50 1.67 -8.58
CA SER A 290 -7.00 0.45 -7.93
C SER A 290 -7.44 0.72 -6.49
N ARG A 291 -6.68 1.52 -5.75
CA ARG A 291 -7.02 1.90 -4.37
C ARG A 291 -8.31 2.72 -4.30
N GLN A 292 -8.48 3.67 -5.21
CA GLN A 292 -9.69 4.49 -5.26
C GLN A 292 -10.90 3.67 -5.72
N LEU A 293 -10.73 2.74 -6.66
CA LEU A 293 -11.79 1.80 -7.05
C LEU A 293 -12.15 0.82 -5.93
N TYR A 294 -11.21 0.45 -5.06
CA TYR A 294 -11.53 -0.30 -3.84
C TYR A 294 -12.40 0.54 -2.88
N ALA A 295 -12.06 1.81 -2.66
CA ALA A 295 -12.91 2.72 -1.86
C ALA A 295 -14.33 2.90 -2.46
N CYS A 296 -14.47 2.69 -3.77
CA CYS A 296 -15.74 2.62 -4.49
C CYS A 296 -16.53 1.31 -4.32
N GLY A 297 -16.05 0.35 -3.53
CA GLY A 297 -16.66 -0.97 -3.35
C GLY A 297 -16.22 -2.00 -4.40
N GLY A 298 -15.14 -1.75 -5.14
CA GLY A 298 -14.47 -2.77 -5.96
C GLY A 298 -13.68 -3.77 -5.11
N PRO A 299 -13.19 -4.87 -5.69
CA PRO A 299 -12.35 -5.82 -4.97
C PRO A 299 -10.99 -5.20 -4.66
N TRP A 300 -10.37 -5.64 -3.57
CA TRP A 300 -9.01 -5.22 -3.21
C TRP A 300 -7.99 -5.82 -4.18
N VAL A 301 -7.20 -4.95 -4.81
CA VAL A 301 -6.16 -5.33 -5.76
C VAL A 301 -4.95 -4.43 -5.58
N GLU A 302 -3.90 -4.99 -5.01
CA GLU A 302 -2.63 -4.31 -4.84
C GLU A 302 -1.88 -4.24 -6.18
N MET A 303 -1.50 -3.04 -6.60
CA MET A 303 -0.77 -2.79 -7.84
C MET A 303 0.47 -1.94 -7.55
N SER A 304 1.54 -2.17 -8.31
CA SER A 304 2.82 -1.47 -8.17
C SER A 304 2.89 -0.23 -9.04
N ALA A 305 3.36 0.89 -8.49
CA ALA A 305 3.75 2.07 -9.27
C ALA A 305 5.18 1.94 -9.83
N LEU A 306 6.06 1.21 -9.13
CA LEU A 306 7.44 0.99 -9.58
C LEU A 306 7.55 0.04 -10.78
N ALA A 307 6.65 -0.95 -10.86
CA ALA A 307 6.63 -2.01 -11.86
C ALA A 307 5.20 -2.39 -12.33
N PRO A 308 4.38 -1.44 -12.81
CA PRO A 308 2.95 -1.67 -13.11
C PRO A 308 2.68 -2.69 -14.22
N GLU A 309 3.62 -2.85 -15.16
CA GLU A 309 3.48 -3.75 -16.31
C GLU A 309 4.12 -5.13 -16.07
N ARG A 310 4.77 -5.34 -14.92
CA ARG A 310 5.25 -6.68 -14.55
C ARG A 310 4.11 -7.48 -13.95
N ASP A 311 4.16 -8.80 -14.13
CA ASP A 311 3.21 -9.70 -13.48
C ASP A 311 3.17 -9.44 -11.97
N PRO A 312 1.98 -9.35 -11.35
CA PRO A 312 0.65 -9.64 -11.94
C PRO A 312 -0.13 -8.42 -12.49
N GLY A 313 0.51 -7.25 -12.66
CA GLY A 313 -0.16 -5.97 -12.92
C GLY A 313 -1.15 -5.93 -14.10
N PRO A 314 -0.80 -6.39 -15.31
CA PRO A 314 -1.72 -6.40 -16.45
C PRO A 314 -2.97 -7.27 -16.23
N GLU A 315 -2.82 -8.44 -15.59
CA GLU A 315 -3.94 -9.33 -15.29
C GLU A 315 -4.83 -8.78 -14.17
N GLN A 316 -4.23 -8.17 -13.14
CA GLN A 316 -4.95 -7.44 -12.10
C GLN A 316 -5.78 -6.29 -12.66
N ARG A 317 -5.22 -5.52 -13.59
CA ARG A 317 -5.95 -4.45 -14.29
C ARG A 317 -7.13 -4.99 -15.07
N LYS A 318 -6.92 -6.06 -15.83
CA LYS A 318 -7.97 -6.71 -16.60
C LYS A 318 -9.09 -7.23 -15.70
N MET A 319 -8.75 -7.83 -14.57
CA MET A 319 -9.72 -8.29 -13.56
C MET A 319 -10.58 -7.14 -13.02
N LEU A 320 -9.95 -6.02 -12.62
CA LEU A 320 -10.69 -4.84 -12.15
C LEU A 320 -11.61 -4.26 -13.24
N LEU A 321 -11.12 -4.11 -14.47
CA LEU A 321 -11.93 -3.62 -15.58
C LEU A 321 -13.13 -4.54 -15.88
N GLN A 322 -12.96 -5.86 -15.71
CA GLN A 322 -14.05 -6.82 -15.85
C GLN A 322 -15.09 -6.69 -14.74
N TRP A 323 -14.65 -6.48 -13.49
CA TRP A 323 -15.55 -6.26 -12.35
C TRP A 323 -16.45 -5.05 -12.56
N PHE A 324 -15.86 -3.93 -12.99
CA PHE A 324 -16.56 -2.68 -13.22
C PHE A 324 -17.24 -2.57 -14.59
N ARG A 325 -17.15 -3.59 -15.46
CA ARG A 325 -17.73 -3.57 -16.81
C ARG A 325 -19.21 -3.17 -16.89
N PRO A 326 -20.10 -3.57 -15.96
CA PRO A 326 -21.50 -3.13 -15.98
C PRO A 326 -21.68 -1.61 -15.81
N LEU A 327 -20.67 -0.92 -15.28
CA LEU A 327 -20.67 0.52 -14.98
C LEU A 327 -20.02 1.37 -16.08
N MET A 328 -19.45 0.74 -17.12
CA MET A 328 -18.83 1.46 -18.25
C MET A 328 -19.89 1.92 -19.27
N PRO A 329 -19.79 3.17 -19.78
CA PRO A 329 -20.67 3.64 -20.86
C PRO A 329 -20.56 2.73 -22.09
N GLY A 330 -21.62 1.99 -22.42
CA GLY A 330 -21.66 1.01 -23.51
C GLY A 330 -21.80 -0.46 -23.07
N GLY A 331 -21.81 -0.75 -21.76
CA GLY A 331 -22.25 -2.04 -21.22
C GLY A 331 -23.78 -2.13 -21.19
N ALA A 332 -24.35 -3.26 -21.62
CA ALA A 332 -25.80 -3.48 -21.60
C ALA A 332 -26.34 -3.72 -20.18
N GLY A 333 -26.56 -2.64 -19.41
CA GLY A 333 -27.45 -2.47 -18.23
C GLY A 333 -27.29 -3.38 -16.98
N PRO A 334 -27.91 -3.05 -15.81
CA PRO A 334 -28.85 -1.94 -15.56
C PRO A 334 -28.40 -0.92 -14.48
N ASN A 335 -28.95 0.30 -14.61
CA ASN A 335 -29.24 1.34 -13.62
C ASN A 335 -28.32 1.58 -12.41
N SER A 336 -27.92 2.85 -12.26
CA SER A 336 -27.22 3.48 -11.13
C SER A 336 -27.88 3.33 -9.74
N ALA A 337 -28.93 2.51 -9.60
CA ALA A 337 -29.50 2.10 -8.32
C ALA A 337 -28.70 0.98 -7.63
N ALA A 338 -27.87 0.23 -8.36
CA ALA A 338 -27.15 -0.93 -7.83
C ALA A 338 -26.06 -0.57 -6.80
N VAL A 339 -25.48 0.64 -6.87
CA VAL A 339 -24.49 1.11 -5.89
C VAL A 339 -25.16 1.47 -4.55
N THR A 340 -26.43 1.88 -4.59
CA THR A 340 -27.20 2.22 -3.38
C THR A 340 -27.79 0.99 -2.70
N ASP A 341 -28.15 -0.05 -3.45
CA ASP A 341 -28.72 -1.28 -2.88
C ASP A 341 -27.67 -2.22 -2.27
N TYR A 342 -26.42 -2.24 -2.76
CA TYR A 342 -25.37 -3.05 -2.12
C TYR A 342 -25.04 -2.57 -0.69
N ARG A 343 -25.18 -1.26 -0.41
CA ARG A 343 -25.04 -0.69 0.94
C ARG A 343 -26.15 -1.09 1.92
N ARG A 344 -27.35 -1.48 1.45
CA ARG A 344 -28.45 -1.90 2.36
C ARG A 344 -28.34 -3.36 2.78
N SER A 345 -27.72 -4.19 1.96
CA SER A 345 -27.55 -5.62 2.23
C SER A 345 -26.35 -5.93 3.15
N ALA A 346 -25.38 -5.01 3.26
CA ALA A 346 -24.20 -5.16 4.11
C ALA A 346 -24.33 -4.48 5.50
N VAL A 347 -25.50 -3.87 5.80
CA VAL A 347 -25.80 -3.19 7.08
C VAL A 347 -27.03 -3.81 7.77
N GLN A 348 -27.37 -5.05 7.45
CA GLN A 348 -28.31 -5.87 8.22
C GLN A 348 -27.64 -7.18 8.66
#